data_AF-A0A349VMF7-F1
#
_entry.id   AF-A0A349VMF7-F1
#
_cell.length_a   1.000
_cell.length_b   1.000
_cell.length_c   1.000
_cell.angle_alpha   90.00
_cell.angle_beta   90.00
_cell.angle_gamma   90.00
#
_symmetry.space_group_name_H-M   'P 1'
#
loop_
_entity.id
_entity.type
_entity.pdbx_description
1 polymer ?
#
loop_
_entity_poly.entity_id
_entity_poly.type
_entity_poly.pdbx_seq_one_letter_code
_entity_poly.pdbx_strand_id
1 'polypeptide(L)'
;SHATSFALLVYVSAWLKFHYPAAFTAALLGSQPMGFYAPAQLVRDAQGHGVTVLPVCVQSSGWHAGLEDSGESSPALRLGLEQVHGLGQASGRQIEEARKSGRFMSIHDLTKRCHVTQGQILSLARAGAL
;
A
#
# COMPACT_ATOMS: atom_id res chain seq x y z
N SER A 1 1.80 34.12 14.82
CA SER A 1 2.32 33.49 13.59
C SER A 1 2.30 31.97 13.68
N HIS A 2 2.89 31.35 14.73
CA HIS A 2 2.99 29.88 14.87
C HIS A 2 1.64 29.13 14.77
N ALA A 3 0.61 29.57 15.52
CA ALA A 3 -0.70 28.91 15.51
C ALA A 3 -1.37 28.92 14.13
N THR A 4 -1.23 30.02 13.38
CA THR A 4 -1.80 30.14 12.02
C THR A 4 -1.14 29.19 11.03
N SER A 5 0.19 29.01 11.11
CA SER A 5 0.92 28.08 10.25
C SER A 5 0.48 26.62 10.49
N PHE A 6 0.29 26.22 11.75
CA PHE A 6 -0.25 24.90 12.07
C PHE A 6 -1.71 24.74 11.64
N ALA A 7 -2.55 25.76 11.85
CA ALA A 7 -3.95 25.73 11.43
C ALA A 7 -4.08 25.52 9.91
N LEU A 8 -3.20 26.13 9.11
CA LEU A 8 -3.17 25.91 7.66
C LEU A 8 -2.86 24.45 7.29
N LEU A 9 -1.86 23.84 7.93
CA LEU A 9 -1.51 22.43 7.68
C LEU A 9 -2.67 21.49 8.06
N VAL A 10 -3.33 21.74 9.18
CA VAL A 10 -4.50 20.97 9.62
C VAL A 10 -5.64 21.12 8.61
N TYR A 11 -5.92 22.35 8.17
CA TYR A 11 -6.98 22.63 7.20
C TYR A 11 -6.72 21.93 5.86
N VAL A 12 -5.50 22.04 5.32
CA VAL A 12 -5.12 21.37 4.07
C VAL A 12 -5.22 19.85 4.21
N SER A 13 -4.76 19.29 5.33
CA SER A 13 -4.86 17.84 5.58
C SER A 13 -6.31 17.37 5.67
N ALA A 14 -7.17 18.13 6.37
CA ALA A 14 -8.60 17.82 6.47
C ALA A 14 -9.30 17.92 5.11
N TRP A 15 -8.96 18.91 4.30
CA TRP A 15 -9.48 19.07 2.95
C TRP A 15 -9.07 17.89 2.05
N LEU A 16 -7.80 17.48 2.08
CA LEU A 16 -7.32 16.29 1.35
C LEU A 16 -7.98 15.01 1.85
N LYS A 17 -8.14 14.85 3.16
CA LYS A 17 -8.83 13.69 3.75
C LYS A 17 -10.28 13.60 3.28
N PHE A 18 -10.97 14.74 3.19
CA PHE A 18 -12.37 14.79 2.76
C PHE A 18 -12.54 14.53 1.25
N HIS A 19 -11.72 15.17 0.41
CA HIS A 19 -11.89 15.10 -1.05
C HIS A 19 -11.13 13.94 -1.72
N TYR A 20 -10.02 13.49 -1.12
CA TYR A 20 -9.15 12.45 -1.68
C TYR A 20 -8.72 11.42 -0.60
N PRO A 21 -9.67 10.76 0.08
CA PRO A 21 -9.37 9.89 1.21
C PRO A 21 -8.44 8.72 0.84
N ALA A 22 -8.56 8.15 -0.36
CA ALA A 22 -7.70 7.07 -0.83
C ALA A 22 -6.24 7.53 -0.99
N ALA A 23 -6.03 8.66 -1.69
CA ALA A 23 -4.70 9.21 -1.94
C ALA A 23 -4.04 9.69 -0.64
N PHE A 24 -4.81 10.34 0.22
CA PHE A 24 -4.37 10.79 1.54
C PHE A 24 -3.90 9.60 2.39
N THR A 25 -4.68 8.52 2.44
CA THR A 25 -4.32 7.32 3.19
C THR A 25 -3.11 6.61 2.61
N ALA A 26 -3.01 6.48 1.28
CA ALA A 26 -1.83 5.90 0.63
C ALA A 26 -0.54 6.66 1.01
N ALA A 27 -0.58 7.98 0.98
CA ALA A 27 0.55 8.83 1.36
C ALA A 27 0.92 8.68 2.85
N LEU A 28 -0.07 8.60 3.75
CA LEU A 28 0.15 8.37 5.17
C LEU A 28 0.75 6.99 5.46
N LEU A 29 0.35 5.95 4.72
CA LEU A 29 0.92 4.61 4.84
C LEU A 29 2.39 4.57 4.38
N GLY A 30 2.71 5.20 3.25
CA GLY A 30 4.08 5.24 2.72
C GLY A 30 5.05 6.11 3.53
N SER A 31 4.54 6.93 4.45
CA SER A 31 5.33 7.83 5.30
C SER A 31 5.56 7.29 6.71
N GLN A 32 5.28 6.01 6.96
CA GLN A 32 5.52 5.38 8.25
C GLN A 32 7.02 5.16 8.54
N PRO A 33 7.45 5.18 9.81
CA PRO A 33 6.65 5.34 11.03
C PRO A 33 6.34 6.82 11.37
N MET A 34 5.07 7.16 11.59
CA MET A 34 4.65 8.51 12.03
C MET A 34 4.41 8.63 13.54
N GLY A 35 4.54 7.55 14.31
CA GLY A 35 4.45 7.55 15.77
C GLY A 35 3.04 7.63 16.39
N PHE A 36 2.03 8.10 15.65
CA PHE A 36 0.68 8.37 16.20
C PHE A 36 -0.41 7.38 15.78
N TYR A 37 -0.32 6.81 14.57
CA TYR A 37 -1.36 5.95 14.02
C TYR A 37 -0.77 4.65 13.47
N ALA A 38 -1.32 3.51 13.89
CA ALA A 38 -0.98 2.23 13.31
C ALA A 38 -1.53 2.11 11.88
N PRO A 39 -0.84 1.45 10.95
CA PRO A 39 -1.33 1.25 9.58
C PRO A 39 -2.75 0.69 9.50
N ALA A 40 -3.09 -0.26 10.37
CA ALA A 40 -4.43 -0.84 10.44
C ALA A 40 -5.52 0.18 10.86
N GLN A 41 -5.18 1.20 11.66
CA GLN A 41 -6.12 2.27 12.01
C GLN A 41 -6.37 3.18 10.80
N LEU A 42 -5.33 3.51 10.03
CA LEU A 42 -5.44 4.32 8.82
C LEU A 42 -6.30 3.61 7.75
N VAL A 43 -6.09 2.30 7.57
CA VAL A 43 -6.88 1.49 6.64
C VAL A 43 -8.35 1.46 7.03
N ARG A 44 -8.65 1.27 8.33
CA ARG A 44 -10.04 1.29 8.82
C ARG A 44 -10.69 2.66 8.67
N ASP A 45 -9.95 3.74 8.93
CA ASP A 45 -10.43 5.11 8.74
C ASP A 45 -10.75 5.40 7.27
N ALA A 46 -9.91 4.92 6.33
CA ALA A 46 -10.20 5.02 4.90
C ALA A 46 -11.48 4.27 4.50
N GLN A 47 -11.65 3.04 4.99
CA GLN A 47 -12.87 2.26 4.77
C GLN A 47 -14.11 2.98 5.33
N GLY A 48 -13.99 3.61 6.50
CA GLY A 48 -15.05 4.44 7.09
C GLY A 48 -15.42 5.67 6.25
N HIS A 49 -14.50 6.19 5.44
CA HIS A 49 -14.76 7.24 4.45
C HIS A 49 -15.23 6.70 3.09
N GLY A 50 -15.62 5.42 3.00
CA GLY A 50 -16.12 4.82 1.77
C GLY A 50 -15.02 4.46 0.76
N VAL A 51 -13.75 4.43 1.17
CA VAL A 51 -12.66 3.99 0.28
C VAL A 51 -12.66 2.47 0.17
N THR A 52 -12.75 1.98 -1.07
CA THR A 52 -12.48 0.57 -1.38
C THR A 52 -11.01 0.27 -1.14
N VAL A 53 -10.71 -0.63 -0.20
CA VAL A 53 -9.33 -1.04 0.11
C VAL A 53 -9.09 -2.43 -0.46
N LEU A 54 -8.09 -2.52 -1.34
CA LEU A 54 -7.67 -3.76 -1.97
C LEU A 54 -6.46 -4.34 -1.23
N PRO A 55 -6.46 -5.66 -0.96
CA PRO A 55 -5.38 -6.30 -0.22
C PRO A 55 -4.06 -6.27 -1.02
N VAL A 56 -2.97 -6.62 -0.34
CA VAL A 56 -1.68 -6.79 -1.01
C VAL A 56 -1.79 -7.91 -2.04
N CYS A 57 -1.21 -7.72 -3.23
CA CYS A 57 -1.20 -8.70 -4.31
C CYS A 57 0.10 -8.58 -5.11
N VAL A 58 0.84 -9.68 -5.31
CA VAL A 58 2.10 -9.66 -6.09
C VAL A 58 1.89 -9.20 -7.54
N GLN A 59 0.68 -9.39 -8.07
CA GLN A 59 0.32 -9.03 -9.44
C GLN A 59 0.07 -7.54 -9.65
N SER A 60 -0.22 -6.77 -8.60
CA SER A 60 -0.62 -5.36 -8.74
C SER A 60 0.00 -4.41 -7.71
N SER A 61 0.24 -4.86 -6.47
CA SER A 61 0.78 -4.01 -5.41
C SER A 61 2.18 -3.53 -5.70
N GLY A 62 2.41 -2.25 -5.43
CA GLY A 62 3.76 -1.71 -5.28
C GLY A 62 4.38 -2.06 -3.93
N TRP A 63 5.59 -1.57 -3.67
CA TRP A 63 6.23 -1.62 -2.36
C TRP A 63 5.42 -0.80 -1.36
N HIS A 64 5.16 0.47 -1.71
CA HIS A 64 4.25 1.34 -0.97
C HIS A 64 2.81 1.16 -1.41
N ALA A 65 1.87 1.51 -0.54
CA ALA A 65 0.46 1.61 -0.90
C ALA A 65 0.26 2.63 -2.03
N GLY A 66 -0.73 2.37 -2.88
CA GLY A 66 -0.99 3.19 -4.07
C GLY A 66 -2.47 3.24 -4.42
N LEU A 67 -2.76 3.91 -5.53
CA LEU A 67 -4.10 3.99 -6.09
C LEU A 67 -4.26 2.98 -7.21
N GLU A 68 -5.38 2.30 -7.23
CA GLU A 68 -5.79 1.41 -8.31
C GLU A 68 -7.13 1.87 -8.87
N ASP A 69 -7.22 1.91 -10.19
CA ASP A 69 -8.48 2.25 -10.86
C ASP A 69 -9.48 1.10 -10.64
N SER A 70 -10.58 1.40 -9.96
CA SER A 70 -11.67 0.46 -9.69
C SER A 70 -12.78 0.53 -10.73
N GLY A 71 -12.71 1.45 -11.70
CA GLY A 71 -13.81 1.74 -12.63
C GLY A 71 -14.98 2.47 -11.99
N GLU A 72 -14.85 2.88 -10.73
CA GLU A 72 -15.83 3.69 -10.00
C GLU A 72 -15.48 5.19 -10.07
N SER A 73 -16.31 6.04 -9.45
CA SER A 73 -16.06 7.50 -9.39
C SER A 73 -14.84 7.88 -8.57
N SER A 74 -14.25 6.96 -7.80
CA SER A 74 -13.08 7.23 -6.96
C SER A 74 -12.14 6.01 -6.97
N PRO A 75 -10.81 6.23 -6.98
CA PRO A 75 -9.85 5.14 -7.02
C PRO A 75 -9.86 4.34 -5.73
N ALA A 76 -9.58 3.04 -5.85
CA ALA A 76 -9.36 2.17 -4.71
C ALA A 76 -7.95 2.34 -4.13
N LEU A 77 -7.81 2.13 -2.83
CA LEU A 77 -6.53 2.06 -2.13
C LEU A 77 -5.97 0.64 -2.24
N ARG A 78 -4.89 0.44 -2.99
CA ARG A 78 -4.15 -0.83 -3.01
C ARG A 78 -3.07 -0.83 -1.93
N LEU A 79 -3.11 -1.81 -1.04
CA LEU A 79 -2.08 -1.96 -0.01
C LEU A 79 -0.73 -2.36 -0.63
N GLY A 80 0.35 -1.82 -0.07
CA GLY A 80 1.73 -2.09 -0.48
C GLY A 80 2.30 -3.38 0.09
N LEU A 81 3.29 -3.94 -0.61
CA LEU A 81 4.06 -5.12 -0.20
C LEU A 81 4.79 -4.91 1.13
N GLU A 82 5.04 -3.67 1.54
CA GLU A 82 5.60 -3.33 2.85
C GLU A 82 4.76 -3.80 4.05
N GLN A 83 3.46 -4.04 3.84
CA GLN A 83 2.58 -4.60 4.87
C GLN A 83 2.81 -6.10 5.10
N VAL A 84 3.56 -6.78 4.22
CA VAL A 84 3.87 -8.22 4.34
C VAL A 84 5.05 -8.40 5.29
N HIS A 85 4.75 -8.86 6.50
CA HIS A 85 5.77 -9.09 7.52
C HIS A 85 6.79 -10.17 7.06
N GLY A 86 8.08 -9.82 7.08
CA GLY A 86 9.17 -10.72 6.70
C GLY A 86 9.52 -10.72 5.19
N LEU A 87 8.84 -9.94 4.34
CA LEU A 87 9.21 -9.84 2.92
C LEU A 87 10.50 -9.03 2.71
N GLY A 88 10.60 -7.86 3.35
CA GLY A 88 11.73 -6.94 3.19
C GLY A 88 11.66 -6.10 1.91
N GLN A 89 12.19 -4.88 1.97
CA GLN A 89 12.07 -3.89 0.89
C GLN A 89 12.76 -4.31 -0.41
N ALA A 90 13.93 -4.92 -0.32
CA ALA A 90 14.68 -5.36 -1.50
C ALA A 90 13.85 -6.35 -2.34
N SER A 91 13.29 -7.38 -1.71
CA SER A 91 12.45 -8.36 -2.41
C SER A 91 11.13 -7.77 -2.89
N GLY A 92 10.51 -6.87 -2.12
CA GLY A 92 9.32 -6.16 -2.57
C GLY A 92 9.54 -5.34 -3.84
N ARG A 93 10.62 -4.55 -3.89
CA ARG A 93 11.01 -3.79 -5.11
C ARG A 93 11.39 -4.70 -6.28
N GLN A 94 12.02 -5.84 -5.99
CA GLN A 94 12.35 -6.81 -7.03
C GLN A 94 11.09 -7.43 -7.66
N ILE A 95 10.03 -7.68 -6.87
CA ILE A 95 8.73 -8.12 -7.38
C ILE A 95 8.12 -7.07 -8.29
N GLU A 96 8.16 -5.78 -7.91
CA GLU A 96 7.67 -4.68 -8.75
C GLU A 96 8.41 -4.61 -10.09
N GLU A 97 9.74 -4.75 -10.06
CA GLU A 97 10.57 -4.69 -11.26
C GLU A 97 10.34 -5.90 -12.16
N ALA A 98 10.34 -7.11 -11.60
CA ALA A 98 10.10 -8.34 -12.34
C ALA A 98 8.71 -8.38 -13.01
N ARG A 99 7.71 -7.72 -12.42
CA ARG A 99 6.36 -7.61 -12.98
C ARG A 99 6.32 -6.76 -14.25
N LYS A 100 7.26 -5.84 -14.48
CA LYS A 100 7.33 -5.06 -15.74
C LYS A 100 7.53 -5.96 -16.96
N SER A 101 8.13 -7.13 -16.77
CA SER A 101 8.31 -8.17 -17.79
C SER A 101 7.06 -9.03 -18.01
N GLY A 102 5.95 -8.74 -17.33
CA GLY A 102 4.67 -9.46 -17.43
C GLY A 102 4.22 -10.09 -16.11
N ARG A 103 2.98 -10.58 -16.10
CA ARG A 103 2.34 -11.22 -14.94
C ARG A 103 3.11 -12.48 -14.50
N PHE A 104 3.08 -12.77 -13.21
CA PHE A 104 3.62 -14.03 -12.69
C PHE A 104 2.64 -15.17 -12.98
N MET A 105 3.11 -16.23 -13.63
CA MET A 105 2.25 -17.37 -14.03
C MET A 105 2.16 -18.45 -12.96
N SER A 106 3.11 -18.50 -12.03
CA SER A 106 3.15 -19.47 -10.94
C SER A 106 4.06 -18.98 -9.82
N ILE A 107 4.00 -19.66 -8.67
CA ILE A 107 4.95 -19.44 -7.57
C ILE A 107 6.39 -19.72 -8.04
N HIS A 108 6.60 -20.75 -8.87
CA HIS A 108 7.93 -21.06 -9.41
C HIS A 108 8.48 -19.90 -10.28
N ASP A 109 7.63 -19.31 -11.11
CA ASP A 109 7.97 -18.14 -11.93
C ASP A 109 8.32 -16.92 -11.06
N LEU A 110 7.54 -16.66 -10.00
CA LEU A 110 7.83 -15.62 -9.00
C LEU A 110 9.19 -15.84 -8.34
N THR A 111 9.47 -17.05 -7.84
CA THR A 111 10.75 -17.39 -7.19
C THR A 111 11.92 -17.24 -8.15
N LYS A 112 11.77 -17.68 -9.41
CA LYS A 112 12.83 -17.61 -10.42
C LYS A 112 13.17 -16.17 -10.80
N ARG A 113 12.17 -15.28 -10.96
CA ARG A 113 12.40 -13.88 -11.35
C ARG A 113 12.83 -13.01 -10.15
N CYS A 114 12.22 -13.23 -9.00
CA CYS A 114 12.36 -12.34 -7.84
C CYS A 114 13.33 -12.85 -6.77
N HIS A 115 13.92 -14.03 -6.95
CA HIS A 115 14.85 -14.64 -5.99
C HIS A 115 14.30 -14.69 -4.56
N VAL A 116 12.96 -14.78 -4.42
CA VAL A 116 12.29 -14.82 -3.12
C VAL A 116 12.51 -16.17 -2.45
N THR A 117 12.91 -16.13 -1.18
CA THR A 117 13.15 -17.31 -0.37
C THR A 117 11.83 -18.01 -0.01
N GLN A 118 11.93 -19.28 0.41
CA GLN A 118 10.76 -20.02 0.90
C GLN A 118 10.06 -19.32 2.08
N GLY A 119 10.83 -18.69 2.98
CA GLY A 119 10.27 -17.91 4.09
C GLY A 119 9.44 -16.72 3.61
N GLN A 120 9.92 -16.01 2.59
CA GLN A 120 9.19 -14.88 1.99
C GLN A 120 7.93 -15.32 1.23
N ILE A 121 7.98 -16.47 0.54
CA ILE A 121 6.80 -17.08 -0.07
C ILE A 121 5.74 -17.41 0.98
N LEU A 122 6.14 -17.99 2.12
CA LEU A 122 5.22 -18.26 3.23
C LEU A 122 4.63 -16.98 3.82
N SER A 123 5.43 -15.91 3.95
CA SER A 123 4.93 -14.60 4.37
C SER A 123 3.90 -14.03 3.39
N LEU A 124 4.16 -14.10 2.09
CA LEU A 124 3.23 -13.66 1.04
C LEU A 124 1.94 -14.49 1.06
N ALA A 125 2.04 -15.82 1.23
CA ALA A 125 0.88 -16.70 1.33
C ALA A 125 0.02 -16.38 2.55
N ARG A 126 0.64 -16.17 3.72
CA ARG A 126 -0.05 -15.79 4.96
C ARG A 126 -0.74 -14.42 4.85
N ALA A 127 -0.17 -13.51 4.08
CA ALA A 127 -0.75 -12.20 3.80
C ALA A 127 -1.86 -12.25 2.72
N GLY A 128 -2.13 -13.41 2.10
CA GLY A 128 -3.09 -13.55 1.01
C GLY A 128 -2.66 -12.86 -0.27
N ALA A 129 -1.35 -12.68 -0.49
CA ALA A 129 -0.81 -11.86 -1.57
C ALA A 129 -0.41 -12.63 -2.84
N LEU A 130 -0.50 -13.98 -2.83
CA LEU A 130 -0.12 -14.85 -3.96
C LEU A 130 -1.25 -15.04 -4.97
#